data_AF-A0A351TGE5-F1
#
_entry.id   AF-A0A351TGE5-F1
#
_cell.length_a   1.000
_cell.length_b   1.000
_cell.length_c   1.000
_cell.angle_alpha   90.00
_cell.angle_beta   90.00
_cell.angle_gamma   90.00
#
_symmetry.space_group_name_H-M   'P 1'
#
loop_
_entity.id
_entity.type
_entity.pdbx_description
1 polymer ?
#
loop_
_entity_poly.entity_id
_entity_poly.type
_entity_poly.pdbx_seq_one_letter_code
_entity_poly.pdbx_strand_id
1 'polypeptide(L)'
;MTAQFGFTWGVIIQAAIFGLIHLLMVWGHTGFLSGMVIVLYPMGAAVLFVYINEKLANGSILPGWMVHGLLNALEGLMQLGIW
;
A
#
# COMPACT_ATOMS: atom_id res chain seq x y z
N MET A 1 1.32 11.66 -7.69
CA MET A 1 2.45 11.17 -8.52
C MET A 1 2.10 11.09 -9.99
N THR A 2 0.94 10.55 -10.33
CA THR A 2 0.39 10.48 -11.70
C THR A 2 0.24 11.83 -12.39
N ALA A 3 -0.19 12.88 -11.68
CA ALA A 3 -0.30 14.23 -12.23
C ALA A 3 1.05 14.81 -12.71
N GLN A 4 2.17 14.33 -12.15
CA GLN A 4 3.52 14.83 -12.46
C GLN A 4 4.27 13.91 -13.45
N PHE A 5 4.08 12.59 -13.36
CA PHE A 5 4.87 11.60 -14.11
C PHE A 5 4.04 10.75 -15.08
N GLY A 6 2.73 10.98 -15.16
CA GLY A 6 1.79 10.11 -15.88
C GLY A 6 1.40 8.87 -15.07
N PHE A 7 0.34 8.18 -15.53
CA PHE A 7 -0.26 7.08 -14.78
C PHE A 7 0.72 5.92 -14.54
N THR A 8 1.38 5.42 -15.59
CA THR A 8 2.29 4.27 -15.50
C THR A 8 3.43 4.50 -14.53
N TRP A 9 4.16 5.60 -14.68
CA TRP A 9 5.27 5.93 -13.79
C TRP A 9 4.78 6.28 -12.37
N GLY A 10 3.63 6.95 -12.24
CA GLY A 10 3.03 7.22 -10.95
C GLY A 10 2.69 5.94 -10.17
N VAL A 11 2.17 4.91 -10.85
CA VAL A 11 1.94 3.57 -10.26
C VAL A 11 3.25 2.94 -9.80
N ILE A 12 4.26 2.90 -10.66
CA ILE A 12 5.55 2.23 -10.36
C ILE A 12 6.22 2.90 -9.16
N ILE A 13 6.35 4.23 -9.19
CA ILE A 13 7.03 4.98 -8.14
C ILE A 13 6.26 4.86 -6.82
N GLN A 14 4.94 5.02 -6.85
CA GLN A 14 4.13 4.92 -5.64
C GLN A 14 4.18 3.52 -5.04
N ALA A 15 4.06 2.46 -5.85
CA ALA A 15 4.16 1.10 -5.36
C ALA A 15 5.52 0.82 -4.73
N ALA A 16 6.62 1.18 -5.41
CA ALA A 16 7.97 1.02 -4.89
C ALA A 16 8.16 1.73 -3.54
N ILE A 17 7.77 3.00 -3.44
CA ILE A 17 7.87 3.77 -2.19
C ILE A 17 7.04 3.12 -1.09
N PHE A 18 5.80 2.71 -1.40
CA PHE A 18 4.90 2.13 -0.42
C PHE A 18 5.46 0.83 0.15
N GLY A 19 5.93 -0.09 -0.69
CA GLY A 19 6.58 -1.33 -0.24
C GLY A 19 7.85 -1.09 0.58
N LEU A 20 8.72 -0.18 0.14
CA LEU A 20 9.97 0.12 0.84
C LEU A 20 9.75 0.74 2.21
N ILE A 21 8.75 1.62 2.36
CA ILE A 21 8.40 2.19 3.67
C ILE A 21 7.97 1.09 4.66
N HIS A 22 7.23 0.07 4.20
CA HIS A 22 6.85 -1.05 5.07
C HIS A 22 8.06 -1.87 5.52
N LEU A 23 9.05 -2.07 4.66
CA LEU A 23 10.30 -2.71 5.05
C LEU A 23 11.07 -1.90 6.09
N LEU A 24 11.09 -0.56 5.97
CA LEU A 24 11.75 0.32 6.94
C LEU A 24 11.15 0.18 8.34
N MET A 25 9.83 -0.07 8.46
CA MET A 25 9.15 -0.27 9.75
C MET A 25 9.60 -1.53 10.50
N VAL A 26 10.14 -2.52 9.79
CA VAL A 26 10.58 -3.81 10.36
C VAL A 26 12.06 -4.07 10.15
N TRP A 27 12.83 -3.04 9.76
CA TRP A 27 14.22 -3.18 9.38
C TRP A 27 15.05 -3.76 10.53
N GLY A 28 15.81 -4.82 10.26
CA GLY A 28 16.61 -5.51 11.28
C GLY A 28 15.81 -6.40 12.25
N HIS A 29 14.48 -6.44 12.13
CA HIS A 29 13.59 -7.24 12.99
C HIS A 29 12.97 -8.45 12.27
N THR A 30 13.27 -8.64 10.98
CA THR A 30 12.69 -9.71 10.17
C THR A 30 13.74 -10.37 9.28
N GLY A 31 13.52 -11.64 8.94
CA GLY A 31 14.39 -12.38 8.01
C GLY A 31 14.19 -11.94 6.56
N PHE A 32 15.11 -12.34 5.68
CA PHE A 32 15.08 -11.95 4.26
C PHE A 32 13.74 -12.28 3.57
N LEU A 33 13.26 -13.53 3.71
CA LEU A 33 12.03 -13.98 3.05
C LEU A 33 10.80 -13.21 3.55
N SER A 34 10.68 -13.04 4.87
CA SER A 34 9.61 -12.24 5.49
C SER A 34 9.68 -10.77 5.07
N GLY A 35 10.89 -10.20 4.97
CA GLY A 35 11.11 -8.86 4.44
C GLY A 35 10.65 -8.71 2.99
N MET A 36 10.91 -9.70 2.12
CA MET A 36 10.40 -9.68 0.74
C MET A 36 8.87 -9.67 0.71
N VAL A 37 8.20 -10.47 1.55
CA VAL A 37 6.74 -10.49 1.63
C VAL A 37 6.21 -9.13 2.10
N ILE A 38 6.84 -8.53 3.12
CA ILE A 38 6.49 -7.21 3.66
C ILE A 38 6.68 -6.09 2.63
N VAL A 39 7.57 -6.25 1.65
CA VAL A 39 7.70 -5.30 0.52
C VAL A 39 6.66 -5.56 -0.55
N LEU A 40 6.58 -6.78 -1.06
CA LEU A 40 5.81 -7.11 -2.26
C LEU A 40 4.30 -7.03 -2.02
N TYR A 41 3.82 -7.39 -0.84
CA TYR A 41 2.39 -7.36 -0.54
C TYR A 41 1.82 -5.92 -0.54
N PRO A 42 2.40 -4.95 0.19
CA PRO A 42 1.96 -3.55 0.12
C PRO A 42 2.14 -2.92 -1.26
N MET A 43 3.16 -3.30 -2.04
CA MET A 43 3.31 -2.85 -3.43
C MET A 43 2.05 -3.16 -4.26
N GLY A 44 1.52 -4.38 -4.13
CA GLY A 44 0.28 -4.79 -4.80
C GLY A 44 -0.92 -3.93 -4.40
N ALA A 45 -1.09 -3.68 -3.11
CA ALA A 45 -2.15 -2.81 -2.60
C ALA A 45 -2.02 -1.36 -3.11
N ALA A 46 -0.79 -0.84 -3.17
CA ALA A 46 -0.52 0.50 -3.68
C ALA A 46 -0.94 0.69 -5.15
N VAL A 47 -0.78 -0.34 -6.00
CA VAL A 47 -1.28 -0.31 -7.39
C VAL A 47 -2.80 -0.12 -7.42
N LEU A 48 -3.53 -0.85 -6.57
CA LEU A 48 -4.99 -0.73 -6.45
C LEU A 48 -5.39 0.66 -5.97
N PHE A 49 -4.68 1.22 -4.98
CA PHE A 49 -4.97 2.56 -4.48
C PHE A 49 -4.76 3.63 -5.56
N VAL A 50 -3.69 3.54 -6.36
CA VAL A 50 -3.49 4.46 -7.49
C VAL A 50 -4.63 4.31 -8.50
N TYR A 51 -5.03 3.09 -8.84
CA TYR A 51 -6.14 2.88 -9.76
C TYR A 51 -7.44 3.50 -9.24
N ILE A 52 -7.80 3.25 -7.98
CA ILE A 52 -9.00 3.82 -7.35
C ILE A 52 -8.93 5.35 -7.38
N ASN A 53 -7.83 5.92 -6.89
CA ASN A 53 -7.70 7.36 -6.76
C ASN A 53 -7.78 8.04 -8.13
N GLU A 54 -7.06 7.53 -9.12
CA GLU A 54 -6.86 8.19 -10.40
C GLU A 54 -7.95 7.89 -11.43
N LYS A 55 -8.45 6.65 -11.46
CA LYS A 55 -9.43 6.20 -12.46
C LYS A 55 -10.87 6.23 -11.96
N LEU A 56 -11.09 6.07 -10.66
CA LEU A 56 -12.43 5.99 -10.08
C LEU A 56 -12.79 7.23 -9.25
N ALA A 57 -11.81 8.01 -8.81
CA ALA A 57 -12.02 9.15 -7.91
C ALA A 57 -11.43 10.48 -8.41
N ASN A 58 -11.14 10.59 -9.71
CA ASN A 58 -10.65 11.82 -10.35
C ASN A 58 -9.41 12.43 -9.66
N GLY A 59 -8.47 11.58 -9.27
CA GLY A 59 -7.24 11.96 -8.56
C GLY A 59 -7.39 12.16 -7.05
N SER A 60 -8.59 12.02 -6.49
CA SER A 60 -8.78 12.13 -5.04
C SER A 60 -8.13 10.96 -4.31
N ILE A 61 -7.33 11.26 -3.28
CA ILE A 61 -6.65 10.25 -2.46
C ILE A 61 -7.56 9.64 -1.39
N LEU A 62 -8.70 10.29 -1.10
CA LEU A 62 -9.57 9.90 0.01
C LEU A 62 -10.10 8.46 -0.14
N PRO A 63 -10.59 8.01 -1.32
CA PRO A 63 -11.13 6.66 -1.42
C PRO A 63 -10.09 5.57 -1.21
N GLY A 64 -8.89 5.68 -1.79
CA GLY A 64 -7.80 4.74 -1.53
C GLY A 64 -7.34 4.76 -0.07
N TRP A 65 -7.30 5.94 0.57
CA TRP A 65 -6.96 6.06 1.98
C TRP A 65 -8.01 5.42 2.90
N MET A 66 -9.30 5.57 2.59
CA MET A 66 -10.39 4.91 3.31
C MET A 66 -10.32 3.38 3.20
N VAL A 67 -10.06 2.86 2.00
CA VAL A 67 -9.87 1.41 1.79
C VAL A 67 -8.67 0.91 2.59
N HIS A 68 -7.54 1.62 2.55
CA HIS A 68 -6.37 1.23 3.33
C HIS A 68 -6.64 1.24 4.85
N GLY A 69 -7.24 2.32 5.36
CA GLY A 69 -7.59 2.42 6.78
C GLY A 69 -8.56 1.33 7.23
N LEU A 70 -9.56 1.01 6.40
CA LEU A 70 -10.49 -0.09 6.67
C LEU A 70 -9.78 -1.44 6.72
N LEU A 71 -8.90 -1.73 5.76
CA LEU A 71 -8.14 -2.98 5.75
C LEU A 71 -7.26 -3.11 7.00
N ASN A 72 -6.60 -2.04 7.43
CA ASN A 72 -5.80 -2.03 8.65
C ASN A 72 -6.67 -2.25 9.90
N ALA A 73 -7.86 -1.65 9.96
CA ALA A 73 -8.78 -1.84 11.09
C ALA A 73 -9.29 -3.29 11.17
N LEU A 74 -9.62 -3.90 10.02
CA LEU A 74 -10.02 -5.29 9.94
C LEU A 74 -8.87 -6.23 10.32
N GLU A 75 -7.65 -5.93 9.85
CA GLU A 75 -6.45 -6.70 10.18
C GLU A 75 -6.14 -6.66 11.67
N GLY A 76 -6.19 -5.50 12.30
CA GLY A 76 -6.08 -5.36 13.75
C GLY A 76 -7.15 -6.14 14.50
N LEU A 77 -8.41 -6.12 14.03
CA LEU A 77 -9.48 -6.91 14.64
C LEU A 77 -9.23 -8.42 14.52
N MET A 78 -8.73 -8.88 13.37
CA MET A 78 -8.34 -10.28 13.17
C MET A 78 -7.20 -10.70 14.09
N GLN A 79 -6.21 -9.83 14.33
CA GLN A 79 -5.10 -10.12 15.25
C GLN A 79 -5.55 -10.24 16.70
N LEU A 80 -6.64 -9.58 17.11
CA LEU A 80 -7.21 -9.69 18.46
C LEU A 80 -7.89 -11.04 18.71
N GLY A 81 -8.06 -11.90 17.69
CA GLY A 81 -8.61 -13.24 17.84
C GLY A 81 -10.08 -13.28 18.26
N ILE A 82 -10.84 -12.20 18.01
CA ILE A 82 -12.26 -12.09 18.38
C ILE A 82 -13.12 -12.72 17.28
N TRP A 83 -13.01 -14.04 17.09
CA TRP A 83 -13.85 -14.84 16.20
C TRP A 83 -14.09 -16.22 16.81
#